data_AF-A0A7J7Y651-F1
#
_entry.id   AF-A0A7J7Y651-F1
#
_cell.length_a   1.000
_cell.length_b   1.000
_cell.length_c   1.000
_cell.angle_alpha   90.00
_cell.angle_beta   90.00
_cell.angle_gamma   90.00
#
_symmetry.space_group_name_H-M   'P 1'
#
loop_
_entity.id
_entity.type
_entity.pdbx_description
1 polymer ?
#
loop_
_entity_poly.entity_id
_entity_poly.type
_entity_poly.pdbx_seq_one_letter_code
_entity_poly.pdbx_strand_id
1 'polypeptide(L)'
;MDSFSGIVAVEYINEAIDEGNPLKTVDGLMLPTAKIRDVDPEHAQHYQDVLYHAKSQKLMDPASASNILWLDEIQHAVYEANMHHDKAKQYVLLNFGSICEGHLVLISLAWKNMCISPT
;
A
#
# COMPACT_ATOMS: atom_id res chain seq x y z
N MET A 1 19.31 22.97 -10.98
CA MET A 1 18.09 23.80 -10.86
C MET A 1 16.97 22.94 -10.25
N ASP A 2 17.28 22.16 -9.21
CA ASP A 2 16.46 21.01 -8.81
C ASP A 2 15.73 21.21 -7.47
N SER A 3 16.10 22.25 -6.71
CA SER A 3 15.61 22.46 -5.33
C SER A 3 14.19 23.03 -5.27
N PHE A 4 13.78 23.86 -6.24
CA PHE A 4 12.44 24.46 -6.23
C PHE A 4 11.36 23.48 -6.68
N SER A 5 11.67 22.62 -7.64
CA SER A 5 10.67 21.71 -8.22
C SER A 5 10.24 20.61 -7.25
N GLY A 6 11.13 20.18 -6.34
CA GLY A 6 10.80 19.20 -5.31
C GLY A 6 9.84 19.74 -4.24
N ILE A 7 9.94 21.03 -3.91
CA ILE A 7 9.04 21.67 -2.93
C ILE A 7 7.60 21.70 -3.47
N VAL A 8 7.42 22.03 -4.75
CA VAL A 8 6.09 22.02 -5.40
C VAL A 8 5.47 20.62 -5.38
N ALA A 9 6.27 19.58 -5.58
CA ALA A 9 5.78 18.20 -5.48
C ALA A 9 5.33 17.85 -4.05
N VAL A 10 6.10 18.27 -3.04
CA VAL A 10 5.72 18.08 -1.63
C VAL A 10 4.38 18.73 -1.34
N GLU A 11 4.20 20.00 -1.72
CA GLU A 11 2.94 20.71 -1.49
C GLU A 11 1.77 20.01 -2.18
N TYR A 12 1.93 19.68 -3.47
CA TYR A 12 0.89 19.01 -4.26
C TYR A 12 0.49 17.65 -3.67
N ILE A 13 1.46 16.82 -3.28
CA ILE A 13 1.19 15.52 -2.66
C ILE A 13 0.49 15.70 -1.31
N ASN A 14 0.95 16.63 -0.48
CA ASN A 14 0.34 16.88 0.84
C ASN A 14 -1.10 17.39 0.72
N GLU A 15 -1.39 18.24 -0.26
CA GLU A 15 -2.75 18.70 -0.56
C GLU A 15 -3.64 17.54 -1.01
N ALA A 16 -3.16 16.70 -1.93
CA ALA A 16 -3.90 15.53 -2.40
C ALA A 16 -4.22 14.53 -1.26
N ILE A 17 -3.29 14.35 -0.32
CA ILE A 17 -3.49 13.54 0.87
C ILE A 17 -4.59 14.15 1.76
N ASP A 18 -4.58 15.47 1.98
CA ASP A 18 -5.57 16.16 2.82
C ASP A 18 -6.97 16.17 2.20
N GLU A 19 -7.05 16.27 0.88
CA GLU A 19 -8.30 16.09 0.14
C GLU A 19 -8.84 14.66 0.23
N GLY A 20 -8.00 13.68 0.60
CA GLY A 20 -8.37 12.27 0.61
C GLY A 20 -8.58 11.71 -0.79
N ASN A 21 -7.84 12.22 -1.79
CA ASN A 21 -8.01 11.83 -3.20
C ASN A 21 -6.87 10.89 -3.67
N PRO A 22 -7.12 9.56 -3.75
CA PRO A 22 -6.09 8.60 -4.09
C PRO A 22 -5.46 8.80 -5.46
N LEU A 23 -6.24 9.23 -6.45
CA LEU A 23 -5.77 9.44 -7.82
C LEU A 23 -4.81 10.63 -7.87
N LYS A 24 -5.19 11.76 -7.26
CA LYS A 24 -4.31 12.93 -7.17
C LYS A 24 -3.04 12.63 -6.38
N THR A 25 -3.13 11.81 -5.33
CA THR A 25 -1.96 11.43 -4.54
C THR A 25 -0.97 10.66 -5.38
N VAL A 26 -1.41 9.65 -6.15
CA VAL A 26 -0.54 8.93 -7.09
C VAL A 26 -0.01 9.82 -8.19
N ASP A 27 -0.83 10.68 -8.79
CA ASP A 27 -0.37 11.63 -9.81
C ASP A 27 0.78 12.50 -9.27
N GLY A 28 0.67 12.92 -8.00
CA GLY A 28 1.72 13.65 -7.30
C GLY A 28 2.99 12.83 -7.08
N LEU A 29 2.85 11.57 -6.66
CA LEU A 29 3.98 10.65 -6.49
C LEU A 29 4.72 10.37 -7.82
N MET A 30 3.98 10.33 -8.93
CA MET A 30 4.51 10.11 -10.27
C MET A 30 5.18 11.35 -10.89
N LEU A 31 5.11 12.52 -10.24
CA LEU A 31 5.77 13.71 -10.75
C LEU A 31 7.29 13.47 -10.85
N PRO A 32 7.93 13.82 -11.98
CA PRO A 32 9.37 13.65 -12.15
C PRO A 32 10.18 14.48 -11.14
N THR A 33 9.55 15.50 -10.57
CA THR A 33 10.11 16.39 -9.56
C THR A 33 10.05 15.80 -8.15
N ALA A 34 9.11 14.88 -7.88
CA ALA A 34 8.97 14.16 -6.62
C ALA A 34 10.06 13.09 -6.44
N LYS A 35 10.55 12.53 -7.55
CA LYS A 35 11.60 11.49 -7.60
C LYS A 35 11.26 10.23 -6.77
N ILE A 36 9.97 9.97 -6.56
CA ILE A 36 9.49 8.78 -5.86
C ILE A 36 9.61 7.57 -6.79
N ARG A 37 10.10 6.46 -6.25
CA ARG A 37 10.36 5.20 -6.96
C ARG A 37 9.34 4.15 -6.59
N ASP A 38 9.19 3.17 -7.48
CA ASP A 38 8.35 1.99 -7.32
C ASP A 38 6.87 2.32 -7.07
N VAL A 39 6.40 3.45 -7.58
CA VAL A 39 4.99 3.85 -7.50
C VAL A 39 4.18 3.05 -8.51
N ASP A 40 3.16 2.35 -8.03
CA ASP A 40 2.21 1.62 -8.88
C ASP A 40 0.79 2.24 -8.76
N PRO A 41 0.24 2.79 -9.85
CA PRO A 41 -1.07 3.44 -9.82
C PRO A 41 -2.22 2.49 -9.46
N GLU A 42 -2.07 1.17 -9.61
CA GLU A 42 -3.08 0.20 -9.15
C GLU A 42 -3.24 0.21 -7.62
N HIS A 43 -2.24 0.69 -6.89
CA HIS A 43 -2.22 0.78 -5.43
C HIS A 43 -2.58 2.18 -4.91
N ALA A 44 -3.22 3.02 -5.73
CA ALA A 44 -3.52 4.41 -5.37
C ALA A 44 -4.21 4.57 -4.00
N GLN A 45 -5.21 3.74 -3.72
CA GLN A 45 -5.92 3.77 -2.45
C GLN A 45 -5.03 3.37 -1.27
N HIS A 46 -4.18 2.36 -1.46
CA HIS A 46 -3.24 1.91 -0.43
C HIS A 46 -2.20 2.99 -0.09
N TYR A 47 -1.64 3.67 -1.09
CA TYR A 47 -0.73 4.78 -0.85
C TYR A 47 -1.41 5.95 -0.15
N GLN A 48 -2.64 6.28 -0.53
CA GLN A 48 -3.43 7.31 0.16
C GLN A 48 -3.59 6.99 1.65
N ASP A 49 -4.01 5.77 1.99
CA ASP A 49 -4.24 5.36 3.37
C ASP A 49 -2.94 5.38 4.19
N VAL A 50 -1.86 4.82 3.64
CA VAL A 50 -0.55 4.78 4.32
C VAL A 50 0.01 6.19 4.53
N LEU A 51 -0.06 7.05 3.51
CA LEU A 51 0.44 8.43 3.61
C LEU A 51 -0.42 9.28 4.56
N TYR A 52 -1.74 9.11 4.55
CA TYR A 52 -2.63 9.76 5.50
C TYR A 52 -2.33 9.35 6.94
N HIS A 53 -2.12 8.04 7.19
CA HIS A 53 -1.73 7.55 8.50
C HIS A 53 -0.36 8.08 8.95
N ALA A 54 0.63 8.09 8.07
CA ALA A 54 1.95 8.66 8.37
C ALA A 54 1.85 10.15 8.75
N LYS A 55 1.04 10.92 8.02
CA LYS A 55 0.77 12.33 8.30
C LYS A 55 0.08 12.52 9.66
N SER A 56 -0.94 11.72 9.95
CA SER A 56 -1.64 11.75 11.24
C SER A 56 -0.72 11.38 12.41
N GLN A 57 0.19 10.42 12.25
CA GLN A 57 1.16 10.05 13.28
C GLN A 57 2.13 11.19 13.56
N LYS A 58 2.59 11.86 12.50
CA LYS A 58 3.48 13.03 12.60
C LYS A 58 2.83 14.19 13.34
N LEU A 59 1.54 14.43 13.10
CA LEU A 59 0.77 15.45 13.84
C LEU A 59 0.68 15.14 15.35
N MET A 60 0.69 13.86 15.74
CA MET A 60 0.63 13.43 17.14
C MET A 60 1.99 13.47 17.84
N ASP A 61 3.09 13.58 17.09
CA ASP A 61 4.43 13.64 17.64
C ASP A 61 4.78 15.07 18.09
N PRO A 62 4.96 15.32 19.40
CA PRO A 62 5.31 16.64 19.91
C PRO A 62 6.71 17.12 19.48
N ALA A 63 7.57 16.23 18.97
CA ALA A 63 8.87 16.59 18.41
C ALA A 63 8.80 17.03 16.94
N SER A 64 7.66 16.78 16.28
CA SER A 64 7.47 17.11 14.87
C SER A 64 7.14 18.60 14.70
N ALA A 65 8.04 19.32 14.02
CA ALA A 65 7.89 20.76 13.81
C ALA A 65 6.82 21.14 12.77
N SER A 66 6.30 20.18 11.99
CA SER A 66 5.30 20.41 10.94
C SER A 66 4.52 19.14 10.62
N ASN A 67 3.25 19.29 10.21
CA ASN A 67 2.38 18.24 9.69
C ASN A 67 2.62 17.94 8.19
N ILE A 68 3.72 18.45 7.62
CA ILE A 68 4.08 18.22 6.22
C ILE A 68 4.93 16.95 6.13
N LEU A 69 4.54 16.04 5.22
CA LEU A 69 5.38 14.92 4.83
C LEU A 69 6.37 15.36 3.76
N TRP A 70 7.67 15.25 4.04
CA TRP A 70 8.74 15.52 3.08
C TRP A 70 8.95 14.35 2.11
N LEU A 71 9.62 14.58 0.98
CA LEU A 71 9.81 13.56 -0.07
C LEU A 71 10.48 12.28 0.46
N ASP A 72 11.45 12.39 1.38
CA ASP A 72 12.11 11.22 1.98
C ASP A 72 11.12 10.37 2.82
N GLU A 73 10.21 11.02 3.54
CA GLU A 73 9.18 10.35 4.34
C GLU A 73 8.12 9.71 3.44
N ILE A 74 7.72 10.42 2.38
CA ILE A 74 6.80 9.91 1.36
C ILE A 74 7.40 8.68 0.67
N GLN A 75 8.67 8.74 0.28
CA GLN A 75 9.37 7.62 -0.33
C GLN A 75 9.46 6.41 0.60
N HIS A 76 9.73 6.64 1.90
CA HIS A 76 9.77 5.58 2.89
C HIS A 76 8.40 4.91 3.05
N ALA A 77 7.33 5.71 3.15
CA ALA A 77 5.96 5.21 3.24
C ALA A 77 5.56 4.39 2.01
N VAL A 78 5.91 4.84 0.79
CA VAL A 78 5.67 4.09 -0.45
C VAL A 78 6.45 2.77 -0.47
N TYR A 79 7.72 2.79 -0.05
CA TYR A 79 8.54 1.58 0.04
C TYR A 79 7.94 0.55 1.02
N GLU A 80 7.56 0.98 2.21
CA GLU A 80 6.90 0.13 3.21
C GLU A 80 5.57 -0.42 2.66
N ALA A 81 4.75 0.45 2.04
CA ALA A 81 3.48 0.08 1.43
C ALA A 81 3.64 -1.04 0.39
N ASN A 82 4.70 -0.97 -0.43
CA ASN A 82 5.04 -1.98 -1.44
C ASN A 82 5.58 -3.27 -0.80
N MET A 83 6.47 -3.16 0.19
CA MET A 83 7.04 -4.33 0.90
C MET A 83 5.98 -5.16 1.64
N HIS A 84 4.95 -4.51 2.18
CA HIS A 84 3.87 -5.19 2.87
C HIS A 84 2.87 -5.87 1.92
N HIS A 85 2.76 -5.41 0.67
CA HIS A 85 1.97 -6.07 -0.37
C HIS A 85 2.58 -7.41 -0.82
N ASP A 86 3.92 -7.48 -0.87
CA ASP A 86 4.63 -8.71 -1.26
C ASP A 86 4.53 -9.82 -0.22
N LYS A 87 4.46 -9.52 1.08
CA LYS A 87 4.25 -10.56 2.10
C LYS A 87 2.87 -11.21 1.98
N ALA A 88 1.82 -10.44 1.70
CA ALA A 88 0.48 -10.97 1.51
C ALA A 88 0.38 -11.85 0.25
N LYS A 89 1.03 -11.45 -0.86
CA LYS A 89 1.12 -12.27 -2.09
C LYS A 89 2.00 -13.50 -1.89
N GLN A 90 3.10 -13.40 -1.14
CA GLN A 90 4.02 -14.49 -0.87
C GLN A 90 3.40 -15.58 0.03
N TYR A 91 2.57 -15.22 1.02
CA TYR A 91 1.81 -16.21 1.79
C TYR A 91 0.83 -17.00 0.91
N VAL A 92 0.19 -16.35 -0.08
CA VAL A 92 -0.71 -17.03 -1.00
C VAL A 92 0.07 -17.90 -2.00
N LEU A 93 1.15 -17.39 -2.60
CA LEU A 93 1.96 -18.18 -3.55
C LEU A 93 2.67 -19.38 -2.91
N LEU A 94 3.23 -19.22 -1.70
CA LEU A 94 3.88 -20.33 -0.98
C LEU A 94 2.88 -21.37 -0.47
N ASN A 95 1.63 -20.97 -0.16
CA ASN A 95 0.59 -21.91 0.24
C ASN A 95 -0.05 -22.63 -0.95
N PHE A 96 -0.14 -22.02 -2.13
CA PHE A 96 -0.69 -22.69 -3.34
C PHE A 96 0.37 -23.50 -4.10
N GLY A 97 1.66 -23.16 -4.02
CA GLY A 97 2.74 -23.87 -4.71
C GLY A 97 3.06 -25.27 -4.18
N SER A 98 2.68 -25.60 -2.94
CA SER A 98 2.91 -26.92 -2.33
C SER A 98 1.71 -27.88 -2.34
N ILE A 99 0.55 -27.48 -2.91
CA ILE A 99 -0.65 -28.36 -2.96
C ILE A 99 -0.74 -29.11 -4.31
N CYS A 100 0.35 -29.16 -5.08
CA CYS A 100 0.43 -29.91 -6.32
C CYS A 100 1.28 -31.18 -6.17
N GLU A 101 1.03 -32.01 -5.16
CA GLU A 101 1.31 -33.46 -5.19
C GLU A 101 0.66 -34.14 -3.96
N GLY A 102 -0.60 -34.58 -4.09
CA GLY A 102 -1.16 -35.63 -3.22
C GLY A 102 -2.39 -35.30 -2.36
N HIS A 103 -2.79 -34.04 -2.16
CA HIS A 103 -3.81 -33.70 -1.14
C HIS A 103 -5.21 -33.31 -1.64
N LEU A 104 -5.56 -33.55 -2.90
CA LEU A 104 -6.89 -33.19 -3.43
C LEU A 104 -7.96 -34.29 -3.35
N VAL A 105 -7.63 -35.51 -2.94
CA VAL A 105 -8.62 -36.62 -2.95
C VAL A 105 -9.49 -36.64 -1.69
N LEU A 106 -9.01 -36.16 -0.54
CA LEU A 106 -9.72 -36.34 0.74
C LEU A 106 -10.76 -35.25 1.05
N ILE A 107 -10.56 -34.02 0.57
CA ILE A 107 -11.48 -32.91 0.89
C ILE A 107 -12.80 -33.04 0.08
N SER A 108 -12.76 -33.67 -1.10
CA SER A 108 -13.96 -33.90 -1.91
C SER A 108 -14.91 -34.95 -1.30
N LEU A 109 -14.37 -35.97 -0.63
CA LEU A 109 -15.17 -37.00 0.06
C LEU A 109 -15.82 -36.48 1.35
N ALA A 110 -15.17 -35.53 2.05
CA ALA A 110 -15.68 -34.96 3.28
C ALA A 110 -16.91 -34.05 3.06
N TRP A 111 -16.95 -33.29 1.96
CA TRP A 111 -18.10 -32.42 1.66
C TRP A 111 -19.33 -33.23 1.23
N LYS A 112 -19.12 -34.33 0.50
CA LYS A 112 -20.22 -35.16 -0.04
C LYS A 112 -20.98 -35.94 1.05
N ASN A 113 -20.35 -36.21 2.19
CA ASN A 113 -20.95 -36.91 3.33
C ASN A 113 -21.66 -35.97 4.34
N MET A 114 -21.49 -34.65 4.25
CA MET A 114 -22.12 -33.69 5.18
C MET A 114 -23.49 -33.18 4.69
N CYS A 115 -23.83 -33.34 3.41
CA CYS A 115 -25.06 -32.79 2.82
C CYS A 115 -26.21 -33.80 2.65
N ILE A 116 -26.15 -34.99 3.25
CA ILE A 116 -27.27 -35.94 3.24
C ILE A 116 -27.57 -36.40 4.66
N SER A 117 -28.26 -35.56 5.43
CA SER A 117 -29.17 -36.05 6.45
C SER A 117 -30.60 -35.95 5.91
N PRO A 118 -31.33 -37.06 5.90
CA PRO A 118 -32.71 -36.96 6.36
C PRO A 118 -33.10 -38.20 7.18
N THR A 119 -33.34 -37.99 8.48
CA THR A 119 -34.65 -38.05 9.16
C THR A 119 -34.41 -38.06 10.66
#